data_AF-A0A3D5Z5S3-F1
#
_entry.id   AF-A0A3D5Z5S3-F1
#
_cell.length_a   1.000
_cell.length_b   1.000
_cell.length_c   1.000
_cell.angle_alpha   90.00
_cell.angle_beta   90.00
_cell.angle_gamma   90.00
#
_symmetry.space_group_name_H-M   'P 1'
#
loop_
_entity.id
_entity.type
_entity.pdbx_description
1 polymer ?
#
loop_
_entity_poly.entity_id
_entity_poly.type
_entity_poly.pdbx_seq_one_letter_code
_entity_poly.pdbx_strand_id
1 'polypeptide(L)' 'MKQNYGKVLEVFIPNDEGIDSKNIGFKVLVDDGTKIEIIEEQDEFNSNIFRDDEVIITRQIIDNRQFTDIELVGDMDE' A
#
# COMPACT_ATOMS: atom_id res chain seq x y z
N MET A 1 0.38 -16.62 1.78
CA MET A 1 -0.21 -15.28 1.66
C MET A 1 -0.71 -14.86 3.03
N LYS A 2 -0.35 -13.67 3.51
CA LYS A 2 -0.89 -13.09 4.75
C LYS A 2 -1.49 -11.73 4.41
N GLN A 3 -2.75 -11.53 4.78
CA GLN A 3 -3.44 -10.25 4.64
C GLN A 3 -3.58 -9.58 6.00
N ASN A 4 -3.42 -8.26 6.03
CA ASN A 4 -3.72 -7.44 7.21
C ASN A 4 -4.52 -6.22 6.73
N TYR A 5 -5.46 -5.77 7.56
CA TYR A 5 -6.17 -4.53 7.33
C TYR A 5 -5.44 -3.38 8.02
N GLY A 6 -5.60 -2.18 7.49
CA GLY A 6 -5.07 -1.00 8.11
C GLY A 6 -5.68 0.28 7.55
N LYS A 7 -5.33 1.39 8.19
CA LYS A 7 -5.77 2.73 7.80
C LYS A 7 -4.59 3.56 7.30
N VAL A 8 -4.75 4.19 6.14
CA VAL A 8 -3.72 5.06 5.56
C VAL A 8 -3.60 6.34 6.38
N LEU A 9 -2.40 6.63 6.86
CA LEU A 9 -2.06 7.84 7.59
C LEU A 9 -1.52 8.95 6.67
N GLU A 10 -0.81 8.56 5.61
CA GLU A 10 -0.13 9.46 4.69
C GLU A 10 0.12 8.77 3.35
N VAL A 11 -0.03 9.55 2.26
CA VAL A 11 0.35 9.18 0.90
C VAL A 11 1.41 10.17 0.44
N PHE A 12 2.52 9.69 -0.13
CA PHE A 12 3.66 10.52 -0.51
C PHE A 12 4.35 9.99 -1.77
N ILE A 13 5.11 10.86 -2.45
CA ILE A 13 5.97 10.46 -3.57
C ILE A 13 7.38 10.17 -3.03
N PRO A 14 7.89 8.93 -3.15
CA PRO A 14 9.22 8.58 -2.68
C PRO A 14 10.32 9.17 -3.58
N ASN A 15 11.51 9.34 -3.03
CA ASN A 15 12.76 9.70 -3.72
C ASN A 15 12.81 11.05 -4.47
N ASP A 16 11.92 12.01 -4.18
CA ASP A 16 11.94 13.36 -4.79
C ASP A 16 11.96 13.38 -6.33
N GLU A 17 11.56 12.28 -6.99
CA GLU A 17 11.53 12.17 -8.46
C GLU A 17 10.45 13.06 -9.11
N GLY A 18 9.66 13.77 -8.31
CA GLY A 18 8.64 14.69 -8.77
C GLY A 18 7.46 13.97 -9.44
N ILE A 19 6.83 14.64 -10.39
CA ILE A 19 5.59 14.18 -11.06
C ILE A 19 5.80 12.92 -11.90
N ASP A 20 7.04 12.64 -12.32
CA ASP A 20 7.37 11.48 -13.17
C ASP A 20 7.70 10.22 -12.36
N SER A 21 7.58 10.27 -11.02
CA SER A 21 7.83 9.08 -10.22
C SER A 21 6.80 8.02 -10.52
N LYS A 22 7.29 6.81 -10.82
CA LYS A 22 6.45 5.64 -10.98
C LYS A 22 6.03 5.04 -9.65
N ASN A 23 6.69 5.42 -8.56
CA ASN A 23 6.43 4.84 -7.26
C ASN A 23 5.57 5.76 -6.42
N ILE A 24 4.78 5.15 -5.54
CA ILE A 24 3.97 5.82 -4.55
C ILE A 24 4.24 5.20 -3.18
N GLY A 25 4.22 6.03 -2.15
CA GLY A 25 4.52 5.67 -0.78
C GLY A 25 3.28 5.80 0.11
N PHE A 26 3.06 4.82 0.98
CA PHE A 26 1.97 4.80 1.94
C PHE A 26 2.50 4.57 3.35
N LYS A 27 2.10 5.41 4.31
CA LYS A 27 2.24 5.09 5.74
C LYS A 27 0.92 4.57 6.24
N VAL A 28 0.89 3.35 6.76
CA VAL A 28 -0.33 2.66 7.17
C VAL A 28 -0.25 2.27 8.65
N LEU A 29 -1.34 2.49 9.39
CA LEU A 29 -1.55 1.93 10.71
C LEU A 29 -2.32 0.61 10.56
N VAL A 30 -1.63 -0.50 10.78
CA VAL A 30 -2.24 -1.84 10.78
C VAL A 30 -3.06 -2.02 12.06
N ASP A 31 -4.12 -2.83 11.98
CA ASP A 31 -5.05 -3.09 13.09
C ASP A 31 -4.40 -3.57 14.40
N ASP A 32 -3.23 -4.22 14.32
CA ASP A 32 -2.46 -4.64 15.49
C ASP A 32 -1.69 -3.49 16.17
N GLY A 33 -1.87 -2.27 15.68
CA GLY A 33 -1.21 -1.05 16.15
C GLY A 33 0.14 -0.78 15.49
N THR A 34 0.62 -1.65 14.61
CA THR A 34 1.90 -1.48 13.92
C THR A 34 1.79 -0.40 12.85
N LYS A 35 2.76 0.53 12.83
CA LYS A 35 2.92 1.47 11.72
C LYS A 35 3.92 0.89 10.72
N ILE A 36 3.53 0.87 9.46
CA ILE A 36 4.36 0.38 8.36
C ILE A 36 4.45 1.42 7.25
N GLU A 37 5.52 1.33 6.47
CA GLU A 37 5.69 2.08 5.23
C GLU A 37 5.72 1.08 4.07
N ILE A 38 5.00 1.40 3.00
CA ILE A 38 4.92 0.61 1.77
C ILE A 38 5.32 1.53 0.62
N ILE A 39 6.21 1.07 -0.23
CA ILE A 39 6.63 1.76 -1.45
C ILE A 39 6.53 0.75 -2.59
N GLU A 40 5.73 1.07 -3.59
CA GLU A 40 5.47 0.23 -4.76
C GLU A 40 5.25 1.08 -6.00
N GLU A 41 5.28 0.44 -7.18
CA GLU A 41 4.92 1.09 -8.44
C GLU A 41 3.42 1.37 -8.45
N GLN A 42 3.03 2.55 -8.95
CA GLN A 42 1.65 2.94 -9.05
C GLN A 42 0.93 2.09 -10.11
N ASP A 43 -0.24 1.57 -9.78
CA ASP A 43 -1.08 0.76 -10.67
C ASP A 43 -2.58 1.06 -10.48
N GLU A 44 -3.44 0.23 -11.09
CA GLU A 44 -4.89 0.42 -11.02
C GLU A 44 -5.49 0.19 -9.62
N PHE A 45 -4.82 -0.58 -8.76
CA PHE A 45 -5.30 -0.93 -7.42
C PHE A 45 -4.88 0.08 -6.36
N ASN A 46 -3.69 0.67 -6.50
CA ASN A 46 -3.13 1.61 -5.53
C ASN A 46 -3.26 3.09 -5.93
N SER A 47 -3.63 3.39 -7.18
CA SER A 47 -3.73 4.78 -7.68
C SER A 47 -4.83 5.62 -7.04
N ASN A 48 -5.86 4.98 -6.49
CA ASN A 48 -7.00 5.66 -5.86
C ASN A 48 -6.96 5.62 -4.32
N ILE A 49 -5.84 5.21 -3.73
CA ILE A 49 -5.68 5.18 -2.27
C ILE A 49 -5.31 6.57 -1.76
N PHE A 50 -6.13 7.11 -0.86
CA PHE A 50 -5.93 8.38 -0.19
C PHE A 50 -5.72 8.22 1.31
N ARG A 51 -5.32 9.32 1.94
CA ARG A 51 -5.26 9.39 3.40
C ARG A 51 -6.64 9.11 4.00
N ASP A 52 -6.63 8.42 5.13
CA ASP A 52 -7.78 7.98 5.90
C ASP A 52 -8.57 6.80 5.29
N ASP A 53 -8.19 6.30 4.12
CA ASP A 53 -8.80 5.10 3.56
C ASP A 53 -8.41 3.83 4.33
N GLU A 54 -9.33 2.87 4.31
CA GLU A 54 -9.10 1.51 4.79
C GLU A 54 -8.54 0.66 3.63
N VAL A 55 -7.49 -0.09 3.91
CA VAL A 55 -6.74 -0.85 2.90
C VAL A 55 -6.49 -2.28 3.36
N ILE A 56 -6.33 -3.17 2.38
CA ILE A 56 -5.85 -4.54 2.56
C ILE A 56 -4.40 -4.59 2.12
N ILE A 57 -3.54 -5.09 3.00
CA ILE A 57 -2.11 -5.28 2.73
C ILE A 57 -1.85 -6.76 2.57
N THR A 58 -1.47 -7.17 1.36
CA THR A 58 -1.10 -8.56 1.05
C THR A 58 0.41 -8.71 1.10
N ARG A 59 0.91 -9.65 1.91
CA ARG A 59 2.34 -10.03 1.92
C ARG A 59 2.52 -11.46 1.49
N GLN A 60 3.45 -11.67 0.57
CA GLN A 60 3.80 -12.99 0.05
C GLN A 60 5.31 -13.15 -0.11
N ILE A 61 5.78 -14.38 0.02
CA ILE A 61 7.18 -14.74 -0.25
C ILE A 61 7.18 -15.66 -1.46
N ILE A 62 7.83 -15.24 -2.54
CA ILE A 62 8.02 -16.01 -3.77
C ILE A 62 9.52 -16.04 -4.03
N ASP A 63 10.11 -17.24 -4.21
CA ASP A 63 11.55 -17.43 -4.43
C ASP A 63 12.45 -16.70 -3.42
N ASN A 64 12.11 -16.80 -2.13
CA ASN A 64 12.78 -16.11 -1.01
C ASN A 64 12.78 -14.57 -1.10
N ARG A 65 11.93 -13.98 -1.94
CA ARG A 65 11.71 -12.53 -2.03
C ARG A 65 10.35 -12.17 -1.47
N GLN A 66 10.28 -11.13 -0.66
CA GLN A 66 9.02 -10.63 -0.13
C GLN A 66 8.40 -9.63 -1.11
N PHE A 67 7.13 -9.83 -1.41
CA PHE A 67 6.28 -8.92 -2.17
C PHE A 67 5.20 -8.40 -1.23
N THR A 68 4.88 -7.11 -1.37
CA THR A 68 3.85 -6.43 -0.59
C THR A 68 3.00 -5.65 -1.57
N ASP A 69 1.69 -5.88 -1.53
CA ASP A 69 0.69 -5.20 -2.34
C ASP A 69 -0.30 -4.49 -1.39
N ILE A 70 -0.87 -3.35 -1.83
CA ILE A 70 -1.85 -2.55 -1.07
C ILE A 70 -3.05 -2.20 -1.96
N GLU A 71 -4.26 -2.40 -1.45
CA GLU A 71 -5.50 -2.23 -2.22
C GLU A 71 -6.60 -1.62 -1.32
N LEU A 72 -7.55 -0.86 -1.88
CA LEU A 72 -8.69 -0.32 -1.12
C LEU A 72 -9.62 -1.43 -0.61
N VAL A 73 -10.10 -1.29 0.63
CA VAL A 73 -11.20 -2.13 1.13
C VAL A 73 -12.47 -1.79 0.36
N GLY A 74 -12.93 -2.71 -0.49
CA GLY A 74 -14.17 -2.56 -1.27
C GLY A 74 -13.98 -2.57 -2.79
N ASP A 75 -12.74 -2.43 -3.28
CA ASP A 75 -12.41 -2.64 -4.70
C ASP A 75 -12.33 -4.14 -5.08
N MET A 76 -12.68 -5.04 -4.15
CA MET A 76 -12.77 -6.48 -4.40
C MET A 76 -14.05 -6.91 -5.13
N ASP A 77 -14.96 -5.97 -5.41
CA ASP A 77 -16.24 -6.21 -6.08
C ASP A 77 -16.23 -5.64 -7.52
N GLU A 78 -15.49 -6.28 -8.44
CA GLU A 78 -15.81 -6.28 -9.89
C GLU A 78 -15.52 -7.63 -10.57
#